data_AF-A0A0B4FJ91-F1
#
_entry.id   AF-A0A0B4FJ91-F1
#
_cell.length_a   1.000
_cell.length_b   1.000
_cell.length_c   1.000
_cell.angle_alpha   90.00
_cell.angle_beta   90.00
_cell.angle_gamma   90.00
#
_symmetry.space_group_name_H-M   'P 1'
#
loop_
_entity.id
_entity.type
_entity.pdbx_description
1 polymer ?
#
loop_
_entity_poly.entity_id
_entity_poly.type
_entity_poly.pdbx_seq_one_letter_code
_entity_poly.pdbx_strand_id
1 'polypeptide(L)'
;MPSLASHTTSQNSDIETEETSKINPCQPFPEETRKRKVFVSQFLKANFAPLPRSNRPYIDTGALEHMAIKCLHVDFNTGRLSNGVAQFVDPIPPSKIGEWLAVTKPWLGRDGFFHDQEDDGDDEDNPLENLGPASPQWEAASLYRLMNFYLVHDGQWNLGILQTQTLWRKYPIPRGRTLCQLSHTQSPRNWRVWTIFRRFQYYEDIISETGESPLDPDKPHVMAFLADGALIRENVLSTSELTCITYLVADGALKYKHHRFIPATLISASLRTVRIVQGVLDCQKGTLEIRKSQPVTFSDSRVIPVELASQGYKRQLCMDFSPTVVDLMTQGHAEVKGIEWKLMDVRDMVGVADKSVGVAFDKGTLDAMIHGSPWNPPETVKENTSGYLNEVCLAMNITKSFFLANPQDSSSTEDGRVFLYVTFRRPHFMKLLFNPGGVWDMNIQVLNDSGSFDYSDICFTRKGHGIPNASGKWHCPTLE
;
A
#
# COMPACT_ATOMS: atom_id res chain seq x y z
N MET A 1 -52.14 26.33 6.91
CA MET A 1 -52.39 27.79 6.96
C MET A 1 -53.23 28.10 8.18
N PRO A 2 -53.05 29.23 8.90
CA PRO A 2 -52.19 30.37 8.59
C PRO A 2 -51.18 30.73 9.69
N SER A 3 -50.18 31.52 9.27
CA SER A 3 -49.33 32.38 10.11
C SER A 3 -50.15 33.48 10.77
N LEU A 4 -49.62 34.11 11.82
CA LEU A 4 -49.58 35.58 11.90
C LEU A 4 -48.53 36.06 12.91
N ALA A 5 -47.78 37.06 12.45
CA ALA A 5 -46.62 37.68 13.05
C ALA A 5 -46.95 38.62 14.23
N SER A 6 -45.92 39.03 14.99
CA SER A 6 -45.80 40.43 15.43
C SER A 6 -44.44 40.77 16.08
N HIS A 7 -43.89 41.89 15.59
CA HIS A 7 -43.23 42.99 16.31
C HIS A 7 -41.85 42.85 16.99
N THR A 8 -40.86 43.48 16.34
CA THR A 8 -39.90 44.47 16.85
C THR A 8 -40.09 44.96 18.29
N THR A 9 -39.02 45.04 19.12
CA THR A 9 -38.28 46.27 19.48
C THR A 9 -37.01 45.95 20.30
N SER A 10 -36.03 46.85 20.26
CA SER A 10 -34.71 46.79 20.89
C SER A 10 -34.73 46.96 22.41
N GLN A 11 -33.77 46.36 23.11
CA GLN A 11 -33.24 46.91 24.36
C GLN A 11 -31.72 46.71 24.42
N ASN A 12 -31.03 47.85 24.52
CA ASN A 12 -29.64 47.96 24.92
C ASN A 12 -29.50 47.54 26.39
N SER A 13 -28.46 46.79 26.70
CA SER A 13 -27.85 46.83 28.02
C SER A 13 -26.35 46.78 27.87
N ASP A 14 -25.72 47.94 28.11
CA ASP A 14 -24.29 48.12 28.27
C ASP A 14 -23.77 47.23 29.41
N ILE A 15 -22.78 46.38 29.11
CA ILE A 15 -21.84 45.87 30.11
C ILE A 15 -20.43 46.05 29.57
N GLU A 16 -19.77 46.97 30.26
CA GLU A 16 -18.35 47.26 30.43
C GLU A 16 -17.31 46.37 29.74
N THR A 17 -16.41 47.11 29.08
CA THR A 17 -15.11 46.74 28.54
C THR A 17 -14.21 46.01 29.53
N GLU A 18 -13.87 44.76 29.21
CA GLU A 18 -12.59 44.15 29.62
C GLU A 18 -11.76 43.89 28.36
N GLU A 19 -10.75 44.74 28.19
CA GLU A 19 -9.80 44.75 27.08
C GLU A 19 -8.81 43.58 27.23
N THR A 20 -9.25 42.35 26.96
CA THR A 20 -8.31 41.23 26.81
C THR A 20 -7.57 41.39 25.49
N SER A 21 -6.32 41.83 25.58
CA SER A 21 -5.36 41.93 24.48
C SER A 21 -5.36 40.67 23.62
N LYS A 22 -5.96 40.75 22.44
CA LYS A 22 -5.77 39.76 21.37
C LYS A 22 -4.32 39.85 20.92
N ILE A 23 -3.51 38.89 21.36
CA ILE A 23 -2.19 38.63 20.78
C ILE A 23 -2.45 38.17 19.33
N ASN A 24 -2.36 39.09 18.38
CA ASN A 24 -2.26 38.74 16.97
C ASN A 24 -0.94 37.99 16.77
N PRO A 25 -0.93 36.77 16.21
CA PRO A 25 0.31 36.14 15.79
C PRO A 25 0.94 37.03 14.70
N CYS A 26 2.09 37.60 15.02
CA CYS A 26 2.86 38.53 14.19
C CYS A 26 2.90 38.07 12.73
N GLN A 27 2.25 38.81 11.83
CA GLN A 27 2.53 38.66 10.41
C GLN A 27 4.02 38.98 10.15
N PRO A 28 4.73 38.19 9.34
CA PRO A 28 6.14 38.42 9.06
C PRO A 28 6.34 39.77 8.40
N PHE A 29 7.31 40.53 8.89
CA PHE A 29 7.70 41.80 8.28
C PHE A 29 8.01 41.60 6.78
N PRO A 30 7.62 42.53 5.89
CA PRO A 30 7.84 42.39 4.44
C PRO A 30 9.29 42.09 4.06
N GLU A 31 10.25 42.57 4.84
CA GLU A 31 11.68 42.35 4.65
C GLU A 31 12.10 40.88 4.90
N GLU A 32 11.58 40.23 5.93
CA GLU A 32 11.84 38.81 6.22
C GLU A 32 11.28 37.91 5.12
N THR A 33 10.09 38.25 4.61
CA THR A 33 9.51 37.55 3.47
C THR A 33 10.40 37.64 2.23
N ARG A 34 10.98 38.81 1.96
CA ARG A 34 11.90 39.00 0.82
C ARG A 34 13.20 38.21 1.01
N LYS A 35 13.80 38.27 2.21
CA LYS A 35 15.01 37.49 2.55
C LYS A 35 14.78 36.00 2.37
N ARG A 36 13.66 35.46 2.85
CA ARG A 36 13.31 34.04 2.71
C ARG A 36 13.17 33.63 1.24
N LYS A 37 12.53 34.43 0.38
CA LYS A 37 12.41 34.15 -1.05
C LYS A 37 13.76 34.08 -1.76
N VAL A 38 14.66 35.02 -1.47
CA VAL A 38 16.01 35.04 -2.04
C VAL A 38 16.80 33.81 -1.61
N PHE A 39 16.76 33.49 -0.31
CA PHE A 39 17.37 32.28 0.24
C PHE A 39 16.89 31.01 -0.46
N VAL A 40 15.57 30.81 -0.58
CA VAL A 40 15.01 29.62 -1.22
C VAL A 40 15.42 29.53 -2.70
N SER A 41 15.47 30.66 -3.41
CA SER A 41 15.93 30.69 -4.80
C SER A 41 17.40 30.24 -4.93
N GLN A 42 18.28 30.72 -4.05
CA GLN A 42 19.69 30.32 -4.01
C GLN A 42 19.84 28.83 -3.64
N PHE A 43 19.10 28.37 -2.64
CA PHE A 43 19.07 26.98 -2.22
C PHE A 43 18.66 26.04 -3.35
N LEU A 44 17.57 26.36 -4.08
CA LEU A 44 17.12 25.57 -5.22
C LEU A 44 18.12 25.58 -6.38
N LYS A 45 18.77 26.71 -6.65
CA LYS A 45 19.82 26.78 -7.69
C LYS A 45 21.00 25.86 -7.38
N ALA A 46 21.43 25.81 -6.11
CA ALA A 46 22.56 25.00 -5.70
C ALA A 46 22.21 23.50 -5.59
N ASN A 47 21.08 23.16 -4.97
CA ASN A 47 20.78 21.79 -4.56
C ASN A 47 19.75 21.09 -5.46
N PHE A 48 18.85 21.83 -6.10
CA PHE A 48 17.77 21.25 -6.90
C PHE A 48 18.09 21.24 -8.39
N ALA A 49 18.53 22.38 -8.96
CA ALA A 49 18.73 22.52 -10.40
C ALA A 49 19.65 21.45 -11.05
N PRO A 50 20.70 20.92 -10.38
CA PRO A 50 21.50 19.83 -10.93
C PRO A 50 20.78 18.49 -10.99
N LEU A 51 19.83 18.23 -10.09
CA LEU A 51 19.27 16.90 -9.88
C LEU A 51 18.42 16.44 -11.07
N PRO A 52 17.41 17.18 -11.57
CA PRO A 52 16.63 16.77 -12.73
C PRO A 52 17.45 16.57 -14.00
N ARG A 53 18.59 17.26 -14.13
CA ARG A 53 19.48 17.21 -15.31
C ARG A 53 20.46 16.04 -15.29
N SER A 54 20.69 15.41 -14.14
CA SER A 54 21.57 14.24 -14.03
C SER A 54 20.96 13.05 -14.78
N ASN A 55 21.76 12.21 -15.44
CA ASN A 55 21.26 10.94 -15.98
C ASN A 55 21.45 9.77 -15.01
N ARG A 56 22.03 10.02 -13.82
CA ARG A 56 22.28 8.96 -12.84
C ARG A 56 20.98 8.59 -12.12
N PRO A 57 20.62 7.30 -12.01
CA PRO A 57 19.44 6.89 -11.23
C PRO A 57 19.68 7.03 -9.72
N TYR A 58 20.94 6.91 -9.28
CA TYR A 58 21.31 6.92 -7.86
C TYR A 58 22.34 8.00 -7.53
N ILE A 59 22.34 8.38 -6.26
CA ILE A 59 23.26 9.31 -5.63
C ILE A 59 23.89 8.59 -4.44
N ASP A 60 25.20 8.36 -4.55
CA ASP A 60 26.00 7.75 -3.49
C ASP A 60 26.40 8.77 -2.41
N THR A 61 26.97 8.27 -1.32
CA THR A 61 27.39 9.09 -0.18
C THR A 61 28.44 10.13 -0.57
N GLY A 62 29.37 9.81 -1.46
CA GLY A 62 30.38 10.76 -1.93
C GLY A 62 29.75 11.94 -2.70
N ALA A 63 28.76 11.66 -3.55
CA ALA A 63 28.00 12.70 -4.24
C ALA A 63 27.22 13.59 -3.25
N LEU A 64 26.66 13.02 -2.18
CA LEU A 64 25.99 13.81 -1.12
C LEU A 64 26.98 14.70 -0.36
N GLU A 65 28.17 14.19 -0.03
CA GLU A 65 29.24 14.96 0.61
C GLU A 65 29.69 16.15 -0.25
N HIS A 66 29.84 15.97 -1.56
CA HIS A 66 30.12 17.05 -2.49
C HIS A 66 29.02 18.11 -2.55
N MET A 67 27.77 17.74 -2.26
CA MET A 67 26.64 18.66 -2.12
C MET A 67 26.52 19.26 -0.71
N ALA A 68 27.46 18.95 0.21
CA ALA A 68 27.40 19.30 1.62
C ALA A 68 26.11 18.80 2.32
N ILE A 69 25.58 17.67 1.86
CA ILE A 69 24.40 17.01 2.41
C ILE A 69 24.84 15.87 3.33
N LYS A 70 24.45 15.95 4.59
CA LYS A 70 24.66 14.86 5.56
C LYS A 70 23.57 13.81 5.39
N CYS A 71 23.92 12.53 5.36
CA CYS A 71 22.96 11.42 5.36
C CYS A 71 23.04 10.63 6.67
N LEU A 72 21.92 10.49 7.36
CA LEU A 72 21.79 9.75 8.62
C LEU A 72 20.89 8.54 8.46
N HIS A 73 21.06 7.55 9.34
CA HIS A 73 20.14 6.43 9.46
C HIS A 73 18.98 6.76 10.39
N VAL A 74 17.76 6.42 10.01
CA VAL A 74 16.56 6.47 10.86
C VAL A 74 15.90 5.09 10.91
N ASP A 75 15.49 4.64 12.09
CA ASP A 75 14.79 3.36 12.19
C ASP A 75 13.40 3.41 11.52
N PHE A 76 13.10 2.45 10.64
CA PHE A 76 11.83 2.41 9.90
C PHE A 76 10.60 2.32 10.82
N ASN A 77 10.65 1.49 11.87
CA ASN A 77 9.49 1.18 12.70
C ASN A 77 9.19 2.29 13.72
N THR A 78 10.22 2.93 14.23
CA THR A 78 10.13 3.85 15.37
C THR A 78 10.46 5.29 15.03
N GLY A 79 11.03 5.56 13.86
CA GLY A 79 11.53 6.89 13.49
C GLY A 79 12.71 7.36 14.35
N ARG A 80 13.29 6.48 15.19
CA ARG A 80 14.36 6.84 16.11
C ARG A 80 15.67 7.10 15.38
N LEU A 81 16.41 8.07 15.92
CA LEU A 81 17.72 8.52 15.45
C LEU A 81 18.75 8.33 16.57
N SER A 82 20.03 8.50 16.23
CA SER A 82 21.10 8.59 17.23
C SER A 82 20.83 9.72 18.24
N ASN A 83 21.25 9.51 19.50
CA ASN A 83 21.06 10.48 20.59
C ASN A 83 21.53 11.89 20.21
N GLY A 84 20.71 12.91 20.55
CA GLY A 84 21.03 14.33 20.34
C GLY A 84 20.60 14.90 18.98
N VAL A 85 19.98 14.10 18.10
CA VAL A 85 19.38 14.58 16.83
C VAL A 85 17.90 14.85 17.02
N ALA A 86 17.41 16.01 16.58
CA ALA A 86 16.00 16.38 16.67
C ALA A 86 15.11 15.41 15.89
N GLN A 87 14.08 14.85 16.52
CA GLN A 87 13.14 13.91 15.91
C GLN A 87 11.95 14.67 15.30
N PHE A 88 11.65 14.37 14.03
CA PHE A 88 10.51 14.95 13.30
C PHE A 88 9.55 13.89 12.74
N VAL A 89 9.89 12.60 12.83
CA VAL A 89 8.97 11.49 12.52
C VAL A 89 8.75 10.68 13.78
N ASP A 90 7.50 10.39 14.07
CA ASP A 90 7.08 9.47 15.12
C ASP A 90 5.98 8.57 14.53
N PRO A 91 6.35 7.43 13.92
CA PRO A 91 5.39 6.52 13.31
C PRO A 91 4.39 6.01 14.35
N ILE A 92 3.12 5.96 13.98
CA ILE A 92 2.06 5.45 14.85
C ILE A 92 2.23 3.92 14.98
N PRO A 93 2.22 3.35 16.19
CA PRO A 93 2.38 1.92 16.38
C PRO A 93 1.29 1.10 15.67
N PRO A 94 1.59 -0.10 15.14
CA PRO A 94 0.61 -0.95 14.48
C PRO A 94 -0.62 -1.27 15.32
N SER A 95 -0.46 -1.46 16.64
CA SER A 95 -1.59 -1.68 17.56
C SER A 95 -2.58 -0.51 17.54
N LYS A 96 -2.07 0.72 17.51
CA LYS A 96 -2.91 1.92 17.46
C LYS A 96 -3.60 2.09 16.12
N ILE A 97 -2.93 1.74 15.03
CA ILE A 97 -3.56 1.65 13.70
C ILE A 97 -4.69 0.62 13.71
N GLY A 98 -4.49 -0.55 14.32
CA GLY A 98 -5.53 -1.57 14.48
C GLY A 98 -6.76 -1.06 15.23
N GLU A 99 -6.56 -0.33 16.34
CA GLU A 99 -7.65 0.33 17.08
C GLU A 99 -8.42 1.31 16.19
N TRP A 100 -7.71 2.14 15.43
CA TRP A 100 -8.34 3.11 14.53
C TRP A 100 -9.13 2.44 13.42
N LEU A 101 -8.59 1.38 12.82
CA LEU A 101 -9.27 0.61 11.78
C LEU A 101 -10.50 -0.12 12.32
N ALA A 102 -10.48 -0.60 13.56
CA ALA A 102 -11.65 -1.19 14.21
C ALA A 102 -12.79 -0.16 14.40
N VAL A 103 -12.45 1.12 14.51
CA VAL A 103 -13.42 2.23 14.61
C VAL A 103 -13.89 2.69 13.24
N THR A 104 -12.96 2.98 12.31
CA THR A 104 -13.28 3.59 11.02
C THR A 104 -13.83 2.60 10.00
N LYS A 105 -13.44 1.31 10.10
CA LYS A 105 -13.88 0.20 9.24
C LYS A 105 -14.03 0.60 7.75
N PRO A 106 -13.00 1.19 7.11
CA PRO A 106 -13.11 1.77 5.77
C PRO A 106 -13.52 0.75 4.69
N TRP A 107 -13.36 -0.55 4.95
CA TRP A 107 -13.76 -1.63 4.05
C TRP A 107 -15.26 -1.99 4.09
N LEU A 108 -16.05 -1.45 5.03
CA LEU A 108 -17.49 -1.68 5.09
C LEU A 108 -18.23 -0.56 4.36
N GLY A 109 -18.91 -0.88 3.28
CA GLY A 109 -19.86 -0.03 2.57
C GLY A 109 -21.10 0.34 3.39
N ARG A 110 -21.98 1.17 2.80
CA ARG A 110 -23.19 1.77 3.42
C ARG A 110 -24.13 0.75 4.08
N ASP A 111 -24.16 -0.45 3.55
CA ASP A 111 -25.05 -1.56 3.91
C ASP A 111 -24.37 -2.58 4.85
N GLY A 112 -23.12 -2.32 5.27
CA GLY A 112 -22.31 -3.26 6.03
C GLY A 112 -21.65 -4.36 5.18
N PHE A 113 -21.72 -4.25 3.85
CA PHE A 113 -21.07 -5.16 2.91
C PHE A 113 -19.79 -4.53 2.34
N PHE A 114 -18.86 -5.34 1.86
CA PHE A 114 -17.62 -4.84 1.26
C PHE A 114 -17.93 -4.16 -0.08
N HIS A 115 -17.47 -2.92 -0.26
CA HIS A 115 -17.38 -2.29 -1.57
C HIS A 115 -15.92 -2.31 -2.00
N ASP A 116 -15.61 -3.18 -2.96
CA ASP A 116 -14.44 -3.02 -3.82
C ASP A 116 -14.79 -1.83 -4.75
N GLN A 117 -14.62 -0.60 -4.28
CA GLN A 117 -14.74 0.53 -5.18
C GLN A 117 -13.53 0.48 -6.13
N GLU A 118 -13.79 -0.09 -7.31
CA GLU A 118 -13.00 0.15 -8.53
C GLU A 118 -13.22 1.58 -9.07
N ASP A 119 -14.06 2.38 -8.40
CA ASP A 119 -14.59 3.65 -8.88
C ASP A 119 -13.96 4.85 -8.15
N ASP A 120 -12.63 4.96 -8.21
CA ASP A 120 -11.99 6.28 -8.16
C ASP A 120 -12.29 6.92 -9.52
N GLY A 121 -13.45 7.58 -9.61
CA GLY A 121 -14.10 7.95 -10.87
C GLY A 121 -13.19 8.56 -11.92
N ASP A 122 -13.47 8.22 -13.19
CA ASP A 122 -13.05 8.84 -14.44
C ASP A 122 -12.12 10.06 -14.32
N ASP A 123 -10.90 9.86 -13.83
CA ASP A 123 -9.79 10.73 -14.21
C ASP A 123 -9.45 10.24 -15.62
N GLU A 124 -9.96 10.91 -16.66
CA GLU A 124 -9.60 10.69 -18.08
C GLU A 124 -8.06 10.70 -18.32
N ASP A 125 -7.27 11.08 -17.30
CA ASP A 125 -5.83 10.99 -17.20
C ASP A 125 -5.34 9.84 -16.29
N ASN A 126 -6.01 8.67 -16.25
CA ASN A 126 -5.58 7.53 -15.41
C ASN A 126 -4.17 7.08 -15.81
N PRO A 127 -3.12 7.47 -15.07
CA PRO A 127 -1.75 7.38 -15.54
C PRO A 127 -1.18 5.97 -15.45
N LEU A 128 -1.93 5.05 -14.83
CA LEU A 128 -1.58 3.64 -14.78
C LEU A 128 -1.86 2.94 -16.11
N GLU A 129 -2.74 3.47 -16.97
CA GLU A 129 -3.01 2.86 -18.29
C GLU A 129 -1.82 2.98 -19.24
N ASN A 130 -1.00 4.02 -19.06
CA ASN A 130 0.22 4.24 -19.85
C ASN A 130 1.46 3.50 -19.31
N LEU A 131 1.37 2.92 -18.11
CA LEU A 131 2.45 2.15 -17.50
C LEU A 131 2.13 0.68 -17.67
N GLY A 132 2.94 -0.05 -18.43
CA GLY A 132 2.75 -1.49 -18.61
C GLY A 132 2.63 -2.20 -17.24
N PRO A 133 1.75 -3.22 -17.09
CA PRO A 133 1.34 -3.85 -15.83
C PRO A 133 2.44 -4.63 -15.05
N ALA A 134 3.71 -4.24 -15.17
CA ALA A 134 4.83 -4.85 -14.47
C ALA A 134 6.00 -3.89 -14.16
N SER A 135 5.84 -2.57 -14.35
CA SER A 135 6.93 -1.64 -14.00
C SER A 135 7.05 -1.46 -12.47
N PRO A 136 8.27 -1.28 -11.92
CA PRO A 136 8.45 -1.05 -10.48
C PRO A 136 7.62 0.10 -9.92
N GLN A 137 7.44 1.16 -10.72
CA GLN A 137 6.61 2.31 -10.37
C GLN A 137 5.13 1.95 -10.30
N TRP A 138 4.63 1.12 -11.24
CA TRP A 138 3.23 0.71 -11.29
C TRP A 138 2.86 -0.09 -10.03
N GLU A 139 3.67 -1.07 -9.65
CA GLU A 139 3.41 -1.86 -8.44
C GLU A 139 3.48 -0.99 -7.17
N ALA A 140 4.43 -0.04 -7.10
CA ALA A 140 4.49 0.92 -6.00
C ALA A 140 3.25 1.86 -5.95
N ALA A 141 2.70 2.21 -7.11
CA ALA A 141 1.46 2.97 -7.21
C ALA A 141 0.24 2.16 -6.78
N SER A 142 0.18 0.88 -7.14
CA SER A 142 -0.88 -0.05 -6.69
C SER A 142 -0.84 -0.24 -5.17
N LEU A 143 0.36 -0.39 -4.59
CA LEU A 143 0.55 -0.37 -3.13
C LEU A 143 0.02 0.93 -2.51
N TYR A 144 0.30 2.07 -3.12
CA TYR A 144 -0.23 3.36 -2.65
C TYR A 144 -1.75 3.43 -2.71
N ARG A 145 -2.39 3.01 -3.81
CA ARG A 145 -3.85 3.02 -3.94
C ARG A 145 -4.50 2.21 -2.82
N LEU A 146 -3.97 1.02 -2.57
CA LEU A 146 -4.41 0.19 -1.45
C LEU A 146 -4.27 0.92 -0.12
N MET A 147 -3.09 1.46 0.20
CA MET A 147 -2.90 2.22 1.44
C MET A 147 -3.83 3.44 1.52
N ASN A 148 -4.00 4.15 0.41
CA ASN A 148 -4.78 5.37 0.33
C ASN A 148 -6.25 5.13 0.67
N PHE A 149 -6.82 4.00 0.25
CA PHE A 149 -8.19 3.60 0.60
C PHE A 149 -8.44 3.60 2.12
N TYR A 150 -7.47 3.12 2.91
CA TYR A 150 -7.58 3.09 4.37
C TYR A 150 -7.27 4.45 5.02
N LEU A 151 -6.41 5.23 4.37
CA LEU A 151 -5.95 6.52 4.89
C LEU A 151 -6.94 7.65 4.62
N VAL A 152 -7.59 7.65 3.45
CA VAL A 152 -8.30 8.81 2.89
C VAL A 152 -9.60 8.40 2.20
N HIS A 153 -10.67 9.00 2.69
CA HIS A 153 -12.00 9.26 2.09
C HIS A 153 -12.16 9.15 0.56
N ASP A 154 -13.33 8.65 0.10
CA ASP A 154 -13.91 8.85 -1.25
C ASP A 154 -15.15 9.77 -1.28
N GLY A 155 -15.99 9.80 -0.24
CA GLY A 155 -17.19 10.65 -0.23
C GLY A 155 -18.15 10.34 0.91
N GLN A 156 -18.65 11.40 1.56
CA GLN A 156 -19.68 11.57 2.60
C GLN A 156 -19.97 10.49 3.70
N TRP A 157 -19.46 9.25 3.68
CA TRP A 157 -20.13 8.14 4.39
C TRP A 157 -19.26 7.33 5.35
N ASN A 158 -17.96 7.12 5.07
CA ASN A 158 -16.99 6.64 6.06
C ASN A 158 -15.75 7.53 6.05
N LEU A 159 -15.35 7.99 7.24
CA LEU A 159 -14.20 8.87 7.37
C LEU A 159 -12.92 8.03 7.57
N GLY A 160 -11.93 8.25 6.70
CA GLY A 160 -10.62 7.59 6.79
C GLY A 160 -9.83 7.97 8.04
N ILE A 161 -8.74 7.23 8.30
CA ILE A 161 -7.89 7.46 9.48
C ILE A 161 -7.36 8.90 9.53
N LEU A 162 -6.89 9.42 8.40
CA LEU A 162 -6.24 10.73 8.40
C LEU A 162 -7.21 11.84 8.82
N GLN A 163 -8.46 11.79 8.33
CA GLN A 163 -9.47 12.80 8.65
C GLN A 163 -10.01 12.70 10.08
N THR A 164 -10.12 11.49 10.65
CA THR A 164 -10.78 11.28 11.97
C THR A 164 -9.81 11.24 13.13
N GLN A 165 -8.62 10.71 12.92
CA GLN A 165 -7.68 10.42 14.00
C GLN A 165 -6.49 11.37 14.00
N THR A 166 -6.38 12.22 12.98
CA THR A 166 -5.24 13.12 12.82
C THR A 166 -5.67 14.48 12.27
N LEU A 167 -4.74 15.43 12.28
CA LEU A 167 -4.90 16.72 11.57
C LEU A 167 -4.22 16.70 10.19
N TRP A 168 -3.78 15.54 9.72
CA TRP A 168 -3.20 15.39 8.39
C TRP A 168 -4.29 15.19 7.34
N ARG A 169 -4.15 15.82 6.18
CA ARG A 169 -5.04 15.60 5.04
C ARG A 169 -4.26 15.59 3.74
N LYS A 170 -4.88 15.00 2.70
CA LYS A 170 -4.42 15.21 1.32
C LYS A 170 -4.40 16.70 1.04
N TYR A 171 -3.27 17.16 0.52
CA TYR A 171 -3.12 18.52 0.04
C TYR A 171 -3.13 18.46 -1.48
N PRO A 172 -4.01 19.23 -2.17
CA PRO A 172 -4.08 19.23 -3.61
C PRO A 172 -2.69 19.44 -4.20
N ILE A 173 -2.28 18.57 -5.12
CA ILE A 173 -1.06 18.82 -5.88
C ILE A 173 -1.48 19.65 -7.09
N PRO A 174 -1.17 20.97 -7.15
CA PRO A 174 -1.69 21.78 -8.24
C PRO A 174 -1.09 21.29 -9.56
N ARG A 175 -1.94 20.99 -10.56
CA ARG A 175 -1.60 20.39 -11.87
C ARG A 175 -0.60 21.21 -12.72
N GLY A 176 -0.02 22.29 -12.20
CA GLY A 176 1.01 23.12 -12.83
C GLY A 176 2.29 23.34 -12.03
N ARG A 177 2.51 22.65 -10.90
CA ARG A 177 3.75 22.80 -10.12
C ARG A 177 4.91 22.00 -10.71
N THR A 178 6.12 22.56 -10.63
CA THR A 178 7.39 22.00 -11.10
C THR A 178 7.61 20.55 -10.69
N LEU A 179 7.20 20.15 -9.47
CA LEU A 179 7.38 18.77 -9.01
C LEU A 179 6.56 17.76 -9.82
N CYS A 180 5.30 18.06 -10.16
CA CYS A 180 4.45 17.20 -10.99
C CYS A 180 4.94 17.12 -12.43
N GLN A 181 5.40 18.25 -12.98
CA GLN A 181 5.95 18.30 -14.34
C GLN A 181 7.21 17.43 -14.46
N LEU A 182 8.06 17.42 -13.43
CA LEU A 182 9.26 16.59 -13.37
C LEU A 182 8.97 15.09 -13.12
N SER A 183 7.79 14.80 -12.56
CA SER A 183 7.38 13.45 -12.14
C SER A 183 6.32 12.84 -13.06
N HIS A 184 6.12 13.36 -14.28
CA HIS A 184 5.16 12.83 -15.25
C HIS A 184 5.77 11.66 -16.04
N THR A 185 4.93 10.83 -16.67
CA THR A 185 5.28 9.59 -17.41
C THR A 185 6.27 9.78 -18.58
N GLN A 186 6.57 11.03 -18.95
CA GLN A 186 7.62 11.38 -19.93
C GLN A 186 8.98 11.75 -19.28
N SER A 187 9.07 11.71 -17.95
CA SER A 187 10.32 11.86 -17.23
C SER A 187 11.21 10.65 -17.54
N PRO A 188 12.48 10.84 -17.94
CA PRO A 188 13.38 9.73 -18.29
C PRO A 188 13.63 8.74 -17.13
N ARG A 189 13.14 9.04 -15.93
CA ARG A 189 13.39 8.27 -14.70
C ARG A 189 12.16 7.59 -14.10
N ASN A 190 11.03 7.59 -14.80
CA ASN A 190 9.87 6.76 -14.45
C ASN A 190 9.45 6.84 -12.96
N TRP A 191 9.33 8.05 -12.40
CA TRP A 191 8.96 8.28 -10.99
C TRP A 191 7.85 9.31 -10.87
N ARG A 192 7.01 9.20 -9.83
CA ARG A 192 5.81 10.03 -9.62
C ARG A 192 5.53 10.27 -8.15
N VAL A 193 5.22 11.52 -7.80
CA VAL A 193 4.63 11.85 -6.51
C VAL A 193 3.12 11.66 -6.59
N TRP A 194 2.58 10.73 -5.82
CA TRP A 194 1.15 10.37 -5.88
C TRP A 194 0.28 11.27 -5.03
N THR A 195 0.76 11.62 -3.84
CA THR A 195 0.02 12.47 -2.91
C THR A 195 0.98 13.20 -2.01
N ILE A 196 0.57 14.42 -1.65
CA ILE A 196 1.20 15.24 -0.63
C ILE A 196 0.21 15.32 0.54
N PHE A 197 0.70 15.14 1.76
CA PHE A 197 -0.07 15.34 2.97
C PHE A 197 0.49 16.54 3.73
N ARG A 198 -0.41 17.36 4.27
CA ARG A 198 -0.08 18.48 5.15
C ARG A 198 -0.96 18.43 6.38
N ARG A 199 -0.45 19.03 7.46
CA ARG A 199 -1.18 19.18 8.71
C ARG A 199 -1.96 20.49 8.69
N PHE A 200 -3.23 20.40 9.06
CA PHE A 200 -4.17 21.52 9.14
C PHE A 200 -4.39 21.93 10.58
N GLN A 201 -4.80 23.19 10.77
CA GLN A 201 -5.01 23.72 12.12
C GLN A 201 -6.25 23.13 12.81
N TYR A 202 -7.28 22.76 12.04
CA TYR A 202 -8.58 22.33 12.55
C TYR A 202 -9.09 21.06 11.87
N TYR A 203 -9.96 20.32 12.56
CA TYR A 203 -10.60 19.08 12.07
C TYR A 203 -11.70 19.29 11.04
N GLU A 204 -12.33 20.46 11.03
CA GLU A 204 -13.33 20.82 10.02
C GLU A 204 -12.67 21.55 8.85
N ASP A 205 -13.20 21.38 7.65
CA ASP A 205 -12.88 22.25 6.52
C ASP A 205 -13.52 23.61 6.78
N ILE A 206 -12.90 24.40 7.64
CA ILE A 206 -13.22 25.83 7.73
C ILE A 206 -12.70 26.41 6.42
N ILE A 207 -13.60 26.53 5.44
CA ILE A 207 -13.35 27.22 4.20
C ILE A 207 -13.17 28.68 4.60
N SER A 208 -11.92 29.15 4.61
CA SER A 208 -11.64 30.59 4.78
C SER A 208 -12.36 31.38 3.69
N GLU A 209 -12.52 32.71 3.85
CA GLU A 209 -13.05 33.59 2.79
C GLU A 209 -12.29 33.45 1.45
N THR A 210 -11.08 32.86 1.46
CA THR A 210 -10.25 32.56 0.30
C THR A 210 -10.41 31.14 -0.27
N GLY A 211 -11.27 30.30 0.28
CA GLY A 211 -11.55 28.96 -0.24
C GLY A 211 -10.62 27.83 0.23
N GLU A 212 -9.63 28.11 1.09
CA GLU A 212 -8.64 27.12 1.56
C GLU A 212 -8.66 26.99 3.10
N SER A 213 -8.61 25.78 3.63
CA SER A 213 -8.45 25.57 5.08
C SER A 213 -7.01 25.89 5.52
N PRO A 214 -6.82 26.59 6.66
CA PRO A 214 -5.50 27.02 7.09
C PRO A 214 -4.63 25.83 7.51
N LEU A 215 -3.39 25.83 7.01
CA LEU A 215 -2.36 24.90 7.46
C LEU A 215 -1.98 25.19 8.92
N ASP A 216 -1.59 24.16 9.67
CA ASP A 216 -1.09 24.30 11.04
C ASP A 216 0.19 25.16 11.03
N PRO A 217 0.17 26.38 11.61
CA PRO A 217 1.29 27.32 11.53
C PRO A 217 2.50 26.87 12.36
N ASP A 218 2.31 25.98 13.34
CA ASP A 218 3.34 25.53 14.27
C ASP A 218 4.00 24.23 13.82
N LYS A 219 3.41 23.54 12.85
CA LYS A 219 3.89 22.26 12.32
C LYS A 219 4.24 22.37 10.83
N PRO A 220 5.47 22.81 10.48
CA PRO A 220 5.88 23.06 9.09
C PRO A 220 6.09 21.79 8.23
N HIS A 221 5.73 20.62 8.77
CA HIS A 221 6.05 19.32 8.20
C HIS A 221 5.16 18.98 7.01
N VAL A 222 5.77 18.49 5.93
CA VAL A 222 5.07 17.94 4.77
C VAL A 222 5.41 16.48 4.56
N MET A 223 4.43 15.65 4.21
CA MET A 223 4.67 14.26 3.82
C MET A 223 4.30 14.03 2.36
N ALA A 224 4.94 13.07 1.70
CA ALA A 224 4.56 12.66 0.36
C ALA A 224 4.80 11.17 0.14
N PHE A 225 4.04 10.59 -0.79
CA PHE A 225 4.30 9.25 -1.31
C PHE A 225 4.92 9.34 -2.70
N LEU A 226 6.08 8.70 -2.89
CA LEU A 226 6.81 8.62 -4.15
C LEU A 226 6.78 7.17 -4.65
N ALA A 227 6.20 6.96 -5.82
CA ALA A 227 6.38 5.74 -6.60
C ALA A 227 7.55 5.93 -7.56
N ASP A 228 8.55 5.07 -7.47
CA ASP A 228 9.82 5.18 -8.17
C ASP A 228 10.08 3.97 -9.06
N GLY A 229 10.49 4.21 -10.30
CA GLY A 229 10.95 3.18 -11.23
C GLY A 229 12.34 2.66 -10.88
N ALA A 230 13.16 3.46 -10.17
CA ALA A 230 14.44 3.01 -9.66
C ALA A 230 14.25 2.15 -8.39
N LEU A 231 14.84 0.95 -8.40
CA LEU A 231 14.78 0.04 -7.26
C LEU A 231 15.41 0.67 -6.02
N ILE A 232 14.76 0.50 -4.87
CA ILE A 232 15.29 0.97 -3.60
C ILE A 232 16.53 0.16 -3.21
N ARG A 233 17.61 0.87 -2.84
CA ARG A 233 18.89 0.26 -2.46
C ARG A 233 19.34 0.80 -1.12
N GLU A 234 19.90 -0.07 -0.27
CA GLU A 234 20.35 0.29 1.08
C GLU A 234 21.32 1.47 1.07
N ASN A 235 22.42 1.39 0.32
CA ASN A 235 23.55 2.33 0.47
C ASN A 235 23.45 3.62 -0.34
N VAL A 236 22.39 3.83 -1.12
CA VAL A 236 22.27 4.99 -2.02
C VAL A 236 20.86 5.58 -1.98
N LEU A 237 20.75 6.88 -2.30
CA LEU A 237 19.47 7.52 -2.58
C LEU A 237 19.16 7.42 -4.07
N SER A 238 17.90 7.28 -4.44
CA SER A 238 17.49 7.55 -5.81
C SER A 238 17.55 9.06 -6.06
N THR A 239 17.82 9.46 -7.30
CA THR A 239 17.80 10.90 -7.62
C THR A 239 16.41 11.49 -7.45
N SER A 240 15.37 10.71 -7.68
CA SER A 240 13.96 11.05 -7.50
C SER A 240 13.64 11.36 -6.04
N GLU A 241 14.13 10.58 -5.08
CA GLU A 241 13.99 10.86 -3.65
C GLU A 241 14.61 12.20 -3.28
N LEU A 242 15.87 12.42 -3.67
CA LEU A 242 16.56 13.67 -3.34
C LEU A 242 15.92 14.88 -4.02
N THR A 243 15.48 14.73 -5.27
CA THR A 243 14.76 15.76 -6.02
C THR A 243 13.47 16.14 -5.31
N CYS A 244 12.67 15.14 -4.94
CA CYS A 244 11.40 15.35 -4.25
C CYS A 244 11.59 16.04 -2.89
N ILE A 245 12.49 15.51 -2.05
CA ILE A 245 12.78 16.09 -0.73
C ILE A 245 13.26 17.53 -0.83
N THR A 246 14.22 17.81 -1.72
CA THR A 246 14.79 19.15 -1.89
C THR A 246 13.72 20.16 -2.31
N TYR A 247 12.78 19.75 -3.17
CA TYR A 247 11.65 20.59 -3.54
C TYR A 247 10.68 20.81 -2.37
N LEU A 248 10.30 19.76 -1.65
CA LEU A 248 9.31 19.82 -0.58
C LEU A 248 9.77 20.71 0.57
N VAL A 249 11.03 20.62 1.00
CA VAL A 249 11.57 21.51 2.04
C VAL A 249 11.67 22.96 1.59
N ALA A 250 11.98 23.21 0.31
CA ALA A 250 12.03 24.55 -0.27
C ALA A 250 10.63 25.19 -0.35
N ASP A 251 9.62 24.43 -0.79
CA ASP A 251 8.22 24.88 -0.78
C ASP A 251 7.73 25.14 0.65
N GLY A 252 8.09 24.27 1.60
CA GLY A 252 7.81 24.48 3.02
C GLY A 252 8.43 25.77 3.55
N ALA A 253 9.69 26.06 3.22
CA ALA A 253 10.38 27.28 3.67
C ALA A 253 9.74 28.58 3.17
N LEU A 254 9.07 28.55 2.00
CA LEU A 254 8.31 29.70 1.49
C LEU A 254 6.99 29.93 2.26
N LYS A 255 6.37 28.84 2.73
CA LYS A 255 5.11 28.85 3.48
C LYS A 255 5.33 29.19 4.96
N TYR A 256 6.32 28.56 5.59
CA TYR A 256 6.59 28.63 7.02
C TYR A 256 7.79 29.54 7.31
N LYS A 257 7.60 30.84 7.03
CA LYS A 257 8.71 31.81 7.03
C LYS A 257 9.37 32.00 8.40
N HIS A 258 8.63 31.81 9.49
CA HIS A 258 9.15 31.99 10.86
C HIS A 258 9.91 30.77 11.39
N HIS A 259 9.74 29.61 10.76
CA HIS A 259 10.38 28.38 11.23
C HIS A 259 11.83 28.32 10.77
N ARG A 260 12.71 27.94 11.70
CA ARG A 260 14.11 27.67 11.38
C ARG A 260 14.27 26.33 10.65
N PHE A 261 13.59 25.29 11.12
CA PHE A 261 13.70 23.95 10.56
C PHE A 261 12.45 23.61 9.75
N ILE A 262 12.64 23.15 8.53
CA ILE A 262 11.56 22.70 7.65
C ILE A 262 11.77 21.23 7.34
N PRO A 263 11.04 20.33 8.02
CA PRO A 263 11.09 18.90 7.75
C PRO A 263 10.15 18.51 6.60
N ALA A 264 10.59 17.57 5.79
CA ALA A 264 9.76 16.85 4.81
C ALA A 264 10.01 15.34 4.95
N THR A 265 8.95 14.53 4.94
CA THR A 265 9.07 13.07 4.92
C THR A 265 8.53 12.53 3.62
N LEU A 266 9.28 11.63 3.01
CA LEU A 266 8.95 10.92 1.81
C LEU A 266 8.84 9.44 2.15
N ILE A 267 7.69 8.86 1.87
CA ILE A 267 7.54 7.41 1.79
C ILE A 267 7.86 7.05 0.34
N SER A 268 9.07 6.53 0.12
CA SER A 268 9.52 6.12 -1.20
C SER A 268 9.24 4.63 -1.39
N ALA A 269 8.65 4.28 -2.52
CA ALA A 269 8.31 2.92 -2.87
C ALA A 269 8.76 2.59 -4.31
N SER A 270 9.28 1.37 -4.48
CA SER A 270 9.55 0.76 -5.79
C SER A 270 9.24 -0.73 -5.67
N LEU A 271 8.41 -1.26 -6.56
CA LEU A 271 7.72 -2.54 -6.32
C LEU A 271 6.99 -2.50 -4.96
N ARG A 272 7.09 -3.56 -4.17
CA ARG A 272 6.62 -3.62 -2.78
C ARG A 272 7.67 -3.26 -1.75
N THR A 273 8.82 -2.74 -2.19
CA THR A 273 9.85 -2.25 -1.28
C THR A 273 9.59 -0.79 -0.96
N VAL A 274 9.62 -0.45 0.32
CA VAL A 274 9.35 0.89 0.83
C VAL A 274 10.49 1.32 1.76
N ARG A 275 10.80 2.61 1.79
CA ARG A 275 11.62 3.22 2.85
C ARG A 275 11.15 4.62 3.19
N ILE A 276 11.54 5.07 4.37
CA ILE A 276 11.35 6.45 4.82
C ILE A 276 12.59 7.25 4.42
N VAL A 277 12.39 8.38 3.75
CA VAL A 277 13.42 9.40 3.53
C VAL A 277 12.91 10.72 4.10
N GLN A 278 13.64 11.31 5.03
CA GLN A 278 13.33 12.61 5.61
C GLN A 278 14.41 13.63 5.24
N GLY A 279 13.99 14.79 4.76
CA GLY A 279 14.85 15.96 4.64
C GLY A 279 14.54 16.98 5.72
N VAL A 280 15.58 17.60 6.28
CA VAL A 280 15.45 18.72 7.21
C VAL A 280 16.29 19.88 6.70
N LEU A 281 15.64 20.95 6.28
CA LEU A 281 16.29 22.19 5.90
C LEU A 281 16.47 23.08 7.13
N ASP A 282 17.72 23.42 7.48
CA ASP A 282 18.02 24.51 8.41
C ASP A 282 18.06 25.82 7.63
N CYS A 283 16.98 26.59 7.70
CA CYS A 283 16.82 27.84 6.99
C CYS A 283 17.73 28.98 7.49
N GLN A 284 18.41 28.80 8.63
CA GLN A 284 19.40 29.75 9.13
C GLN A 284 20.79 29.45 8.54
N LYS A 285 21.15 28.16 8.44
CA LYS A 285 22.44 27.72 7.92
C LYS A 285 22.44 27.46 6.41
N GLY A 286 21.27 27.26 5.81
CA GLY A 286 21.12 26.83 4.41
C GLY A 286 21.54 25.40 4.13
N THR A 287 21.64 24.57 5.18
CA THR A 287 22.08 23.18 5.08
C THR A 287 20.89 22.23 5.00
N LEU A 288 20.98 21.21 4.15
CA LEU A 288 20.02 20.12 4.05
C LEU A 288 20.62 18.86 4.70
N GLU A 289 19.93 18.33 5.71
CA GLU A 289 20.20 17.01 6.26
C GLU A 289 19.19 16.01 5.70
N ILE A 290 19.68 14.85 5.25
CA ILE A 290 18.86 13.71 4.84
C ILE A 290 18.96 12.61 5.89
N ARG A 291 17.84 11.95 6.15
CA ARG A 291 17.72 10.78 7.02
C ARG A 291 17.01 9.70 6.22
N LYS A 292 17.52 8.49 6.18
CA LYS A 292 16.89 7.38 5.46
C LYS A 292 16.82 6.12 6.32
N SER A 293 15.75 5.37 6.18
CA SER A 293 15.65 4.04 6.78
C SER A 293 16.26 2.97 5.89
N GLN A 294 16.44 1.80 6.47
CA GLN A 294 16.56 0.56 5.73
C GLN A 294 15.32 0.35 4.82
N PRO A 295 15.47 -0.26 3.64
CA PRO A 295 14.35 -0.74 2.84
C PRO A 295 13.60 -1.86 3.56
N VAL A 296 12.28 -1.84 3.45
CA VAL A 296 11.39 -2.89 3.94
C VAL A 296 10.54 -3.35 2.77
N THR A 297 10.60 -4.65 2.47
CA THR A 297 9.81 -5.27 1.40
C THR A 297 8.58 -5.91 2.00
N PHE A 298 7.40 -5.44 1.60
CA PHE A 298 6.15 -6.10 1.93
C PHE A 298 6.01 -7.37 1.07
N SER A 299 5.79 -8.51 1.73
CA SER A 299 5.76 -9.82 1.07
C SER A 299 4.79 -9.83 -0.09
N ASP A 300 5.32 -10.16 -1.26
CA ASP A 300 4.52 -10.48 -2.44
C ASP A 300 4.07 -11.94 -2.33
N SER A 301 2.86 -12.29 -2.78
CA SER A 301 2.50 -13.72 -2.91
C SER A 301 3.48 -14.48 -3.80
N ARG A 302 4.21 -13.75 -4.66
CA ARG A 302 5.31 -14.23 -5.50
C ARG A 302 6.52 -14.80 -4.73
N VAL A 303 6.74 -14.47 -3.45
CA VAL A 303 7.86 -15.07 -2.66
C VAL A 303 7.52 -16.42 -2.03
N ILE A 304 6.25 -16.83 -2.01
CA ILE A 304 5.81 -18.08 -1.37
C ILE A 304 6.55 -19.31 -1.91
N PRO A 305 6.73 -19.49 -3.24
CA PRO A 305 7.47 -20.65 -3.74
C PRO A 305 8.91 -20.73 -3.23
N VAL A 306 9.59 -19.59 -3.12
CA VAL A 306 10.97 -19.52 -2.63
C VAL A 306 11.03 -19.82 -1.13
N GLU A 307 10.08 -19.31 -0.36
CA GLU A 307 9.96 -19.61 1.07
C GLU A 307 9.67 -21.09 1.29
N LEU A 308 8.72 -21.68 0.55
CA LEU A 308 8.45 -23.12 0.59
C LEU A 308 9.69 -23.95 0.22
N ALA A 309 10.48 -23.52 -0.77
CA ALA A 309 11.74 -24.19 -1.11
C ALA A 309 12.73 -24.19 0.06
N SER A 310 12.84 -23.06 0.76
CA SER A 310 13.68 -22.94 1.97
C SER A 310 13.21 -23.83 3.12
N GLN A 311 11.90 -24.12 3.18
CA GLN A 311 11.30 -25.05 4.15
C GLN A 311 11.35 -26.52 3.70
N GLY A 312 11.95 -26.82 2.55
CA GLY A 312 12.18 -28.20 2.08
C GLY A 312 11.25 -28.69 0.97
N TYR A 313 10.32 -27.86 0.46
CA TYR A 313 9.51 -28.19 -0.71
C TYR A 313 10.34 -28.03 -2.00
N LYS A 314 11.10 -29.06 -2.35
CA LYS A 314 12.11 -29.01 -3.44
C LYS A 314 11.61 -29.39 -4.83
N ARG A 315 10.31 -29.67 -4.98
CA ARG A 315 9.67 -30.01 -6.25
C ARG A 315 8.39 -29.20 -6.39
N GLN A 316 8.52 -28.03 -7.00
CA GLN A 316 7.42 -27.08 -7.14
C GLN A 316 7.20 -26.79 -8.63
N LEU A 317 5.94 -26.82 -9.02
CA LEU A 317 5.48 -26.32 -10.31
C LEU A 317 4.65 -25.06 -10.04
N CYS A 318 5.18 -23.91 -10.44
CA CYS A 318 4.52 -22.62 -10.32
C CYS A 318 4.06 -22.17 -11.70
N MET A 319 2.80 -21.75 -11.81
CA MET A 319 2.20 -21.38 -13.09
C MET A 319 1.49 -20.03 -13.01
N ASP A 320 1.56 -19.28 -14.10
CA ASP A 320 0.85 -18.02 -14.30
C ASP A 320 0.54 -17.87 -15.81
N PHE A 321 -0.58 -17.24 -16.15
CA PHE A 321 -0.97 -16.99 -17.54
C PHE A 321 -0.24 -15.77 -18.14
N SER A 322 0.42 -14.97 -17.31
CA SER A 322 1.20 -13.81 -17.71
C SER A 322 2.64 -14.19 -18.08
N PRO A 323 3.05 -14.08 -19.36
CA PRO A 323 4.42 -14.37 -19.76
C PRO A 323 5.43 -13.46 -19.05
N THR A 324 5.05 -12.20 -18.80
CA THR A 324 5.88 -11.24 -18.06
C THR A 324 6.18 -11.70 -16.63
N VAL A 325 5.18 -12.22 -15.91
CA VAL A 325 5.38 -12.71 -14.55
C VAL A 325 6.28 -13.94 -14.58
N VAL A 326 6.03 -14.89 -15.48
CA VAL A 326 6.85 -16.10 -15.62
C VAL A 326 8.32 -15.76 -15.89
N ASP A 327 8.59 -14.83 -16.82
CA ASP A 327 9.95 -14.39 -17.14
C ASP A 327 10.64 -13.74 -15.93
N LEU A 328 9.93 -12.85 -15.23
CA LEU A 328 10.45 -12.18 -14.04
C LEU A 328 10.76 -13.16 -12.92
N MET A 329 9.88 -14.13 -12.65
CA MET A 329 10.08 -15.12 -11.59
C MET A 329 11.18 -16.11 -11.94
N THR A 330 11.28 -16.51 -13.21
CA THR A 330 12.34 -17.40 -13.70
C THR A 330 13.71 -16.73 -13.56
N GLN A 331 13.84 -15.48 -13.98
CA GLN A 331 15.11 -14.74 -13.91
C GLN A 331 15.45 -14.34 -12.46
N GLY A 332 14.43 -13.92 -11.70
CA GLY A 332 14.59 -13.42 -10.34
C GLY A 332 14.94 -14.48 -9.31
N HIS A 333 14.70 -15.77 -9.61
CA HIS A 333 14.94 -16.89 -8.71
C HIS A 333 15.71 -18.04 -9.38
N ALA A 334 16.50 -17.75 -10.41
CA ALA A 334 17.27 -18.75 -11.15
C ALA A 334 18.24 -19.56 -10.27
N GLU A 335 18.65 -19.00 -9.13
CA GLU A 335 19.52 -19.62 -8.13
C GLU A 335 18.79 -20.64 -7.23
N VAL A 336 17.46 -20.57 -7.14
CA VAL A 336 16.65 -21.43 -6.27
C VAL A 336 16.29 -22.71 -7.02
N LYS A 337 16.99 -23.80 -6.71
CA LYS A 337 16.77 -25.10 -7.35
C LYS A 337 15.44 -25.72 -6.91
N GLY A 338 14.78 -26.40 -7.86
CA GLY A 338 13.58 -27.21 -7.57
C GLY A 338 12.25 -26.50 -7.77
N ILE A 339 12.27 -25.27 -8.30
CA ILE A 339 11.08 -24.53 -8.73
C ILE A 339 11.08 -24.46 -10.26
N GLU A 340 10.00 -24.93 -10.86
CA GLU A 340 9.71 -24.76 -12.29
C GLU A 340 8.65 -23.67 -12.45
N TRP A 341 8.95 -22.63 -13.23
CA TRP A 341 8.01 -21.56 -13.57
C TRP A 341 7.49 -21.78 -14.99
N LYS A 342 6.17 -21.89 -15.17
CA LYS A 342 5.56 -22.26 -16.45
C LYS A 342 4.43 -21.32 -16.85
N LEU A 343 4.44 -20.88 -18.11
CA LEU A 343 3.32 -20.15 -18.71
C LEU A 343 2.16 -21.12 -18.94
N MET A 344 1.06 -20.94 -18.21
CA MET A 344 -0.10 -21.85 -18.26
C MET A 344 -1.34 -21.18 -17.66
N ASP A 345 -2.51 -21.47 -18.22
CA ASP A 345 -3.80 -21.09 -17.64
C ASP A 345 -4.21 -22.14 -16.61
N VAL A 346 -4.52 -21.71 -15.39
CA VAL A 346 -4.91 -22.63 -14.31
C VAL A 346 -6.23 -23.34 -14.58
N ARG A 347 -7.07 -22.82 -15.48
CA ARG A 347 -8.34 -23.45 -15.90
C ARG A 347 -8.14 -24.55 -16.94
N ASP A 348 -6.93 -24.69 -17.49
CA ASP A 348 -6.57 -25.68 -18.51
C ASP A 348 -5.10 -26.08 -18.32
N MET A 349 -4.84 -27.02 -17.40
CA MET A 349 -3.47 -27.39 -16.99
C MET A 349 -2.82 -28.40 -17.94
N VAL A 350 -2.94 -28.16 -19.26
CA VAL A 350 -2.41 -29.06 -20.29
C VAL A 350 -0.92 -29.33 -20.08
N GLY A 351 -0.57 -30.62 -19.99
CA GLY A 351 0.81 -31.05 -19.79
C GLY A 351 1.24 -31.10 -18.32
N VAL A 352 0.33 -30.90 -17.37
CA VAL A 352 0.47 -31.42 -16.00
C VAL A 352 -0.08 -32.84 -16.00
N ALA A 353 0.71 -33.80 -15.52
CA ALA A 353 0.26 -35.18 -15.48
C ALA A 353 -0.78 -35.39 -14.37
N ASP A 354 -1.79 -36.21 -14.64
CA ASP A 354 -2.74 -36.65 -13.61
C ASP A 354 -2.00 -37.25 -12.41
N LYS A 355 -2.52 -37.01 -11.20
CA LYS A 355 -1.98 -37.56 -9.95
C LYS A 355 -0.54 -37.13 -9.61
N SER A 356 0.02 -36.13 -10.30
CA SER A 356 1.41 -35.70 -10.11
C SER A 356 1.61 -34.73 -8.94
N VAL A 357 0.54 -34.12 -8.43
CA VAL A 357 0.60 -33.08 -7.39
C VAL A 357 0.17 -33.63 -6.03
N GLY A 358 1.04 -33.53 -5.03
CA GLY A 358 0.74 -33.88 -3.64
C GLY A 358 0.06 -32.75 -2.86
N VAL A 359 0.48 -31.50 -3.10
CA VAL A 359 -0.08 -30.31 -2.47
C VAL A 359 -0.33 -29.27 -3.55
N ALA A 360 -1.57 -28.83 -3.69
CA ALA A 360 -1.90 -27.66 -4.48
C ALA A 360 -2.01 -26.44 -3.56
N PHE A 361 -1.49 -25.30 -4.00
CA PHE A 361 -1.49 -24.07 -3.23
C PHE A 361 -1.95 -22.91 -4.11
N ASP A 362 -2.95 -22.17 -3.64
CA ASP A 362 -3.48 -20.98 -4.29
C ASP A 362 -3.53 -19.83 -3.28
N LYS A 363 -3.01 -18.67 -3.68
CA LYS A 363 -3.20 -17.42 -2.94
C LYS A 363 -3.67 -16.34 -3.89
N GLY A 364 -4.98 -16.13 -3.95
CA GLY A 364 -5.60 -15.02 -4.66
C GLY A 364 -5.77 -15.21 -6.17
N THR A 365 -5.35 -16.33 -6.76
CA THR A 365 -5.57 -16.59 -8.20
C THR A 365 -7.04 -16.85 -8.46
N LEU A 366 -7.67 -17.67 -7.62
CA LEU A 366 -9.12 -17.89 -7.69
C LEU A 366 -9.91 -16.61 -7.33
N ASP A 367 -9.39 -15.74 -6.47
CA ASP A 367 -10.03 -14.47 -6.13
C ASP A 367 -10.16 -13.56 -7.36
N ALA A 368 -9.16 -13.56 -8.24
CA ALA A 368 -9.14 -12.75 -9.46
C ALA A 368 -10.21 -13.16 -10.49
N MET A 369 -10.73 -14.39 -10.41
CA MET A 369 -11.78 -14.89 -11.32
C MET A 369 -13.20 -14.59 -10.83
N ILE A 370 -13.36 -14.07 -9.61
CA ILE A 370 -14.66 -13.87 -8.96
C ILE A 370 -15.06 -12.40 -9.03
N HIS A 371 -16.21 -12.12 -9.66
CA HIS A 371 -16.81 -10.79 -9.74
C HIS A 371 -18.36 -10.88 -9.65
N GLY A 372 -19.01 -9.72 -9.49
CA GLY A 372 -20.47 -9.66 -9.38
C GLY A 372 -21.01 -10.11 -8.02
N SER A 373 -22.30 -10.43 -7.96
CA SER A 373 -22.97 -10.78 -6.70
C SER A 373 -22.45 -12.11 -6.14
N PRO A 374 -21.97 -12.16 -4.87
CA PRO A 374 -21.51 -13.41 -4.28
C PRO A 374 -22.66 -14.38 -3.97
N TRP A 375 -23.91 -13.90 -3.93
CA TRP A 375 -25.10 -14.71 -3.70
C TRP A 375 -25.67 -15.31 -4.99
N ASN A 376 -25.40 -14.65 -6.12
CA ASN A 376 -25.81 -15.09 -7.44
C ASN A 376 -24.72 -14.74 -8.45
N PRO A 377 -23.59 -15.47 -8.42
CA PRO A 377 -22.44 -15.15 -9.26
C PRO A 377 -22.80 -15.30 -10.75
N PRO A 378 -22.23 -14.46 -11.62
CA PRO A 378 -22.36 -14.60 -13.07
C PRO A 378 -21.95 -15.99 -13.55
N GLU A 379 -22.51 -16.45 -14.66
CA GLU A 379 -22.20 -17.79 -15.18
C GLU A 379 -20.72 -17.95 -15.51
N THR A 380 -20.09 -16.90 -16.03
CA THR A 380 -18.64 -16.84 -16.29
C THR A 380 -17.80 -17.10 -15.04
N VAL A 381 -18.23 -16.63 -13.86
CA VAL A 381 -17.55 -16.90 -12.59
C VAL A 381 -17.67 -18.36 -12.20
N LYS A 382 -18.86 -18.95 -12.35
CA LYS A 382 -19.10 -20.36 -12.05
C LYS A 382 -18.31 -21.27 -12.98
N GLU A 383 -18.29 -20.96 -14.28
CA GLU A 383 -17.53 -21.70 -15.30
C GLU A 383 -16.03 -21.65 -15.02
N ASN A 384 -15.46 -20.45 -14.82
CA ASN A 384 -14.03 -20.28 -14.51
C ASN A 384 -13.62 -21.00 -13.22
N THR A 385 -14.41 -20.82 -12.15
CA THR A 385 -14.15 -21.46 -10.87
C THR A 385 -14.23 -22.98 -10.96
N SER A 386 -15.26 -23.50 -11.64
CA SER A 386 -15.43 -24.94 -11.83
C SER A 386 -14.33 -25.53 -12.70
N GLY A 387 -13.93 -24.83 -13.77
CA GLY A 387 -12.80 -25.23 -14.63
C GLY A 387 -11.52 -25.37 -13.82
N TYR A 388 -11.16 -24.35 -13.05
CA TYR A 388 -9.97 -24.39 -12.20
C TYR A 388 -10.02 -25.51 -11.16
N LEU A 389 -11.12 -25.64 -10.41
CA LEU A 389 -11.25 -26.68 -9.40
C LEU A 389 -11.20 -28.10 -10.00
N ASN A 390 -11.69 -28.29 -11.23
CA ASN A 390 -11.59 -29.56 -11.94
C ASN A 390 -10.14 -29.89 -12.30
N GLU A 391 -9.36 -28.92 -12.79
CA GLU A 391 -7.95 -29.12 -13.09
C GLU A 391 -7.13 -29.45 -11.83
N VAL A 392 -7.38 -28.74 -10.72
CA VAL A 392 -6.78 -29.06 -9.41
C VAL A 392 -7.15 -30.49 -8.98
N CYS A 393 -8.41 -30.90 -9.16
CA CYS A 393 -8.82 -32.28 -8.89
C CYS A 393 -8.03 -33.28 -9.73
N LEU A 394 -7.86 -33.05 -11.04
CA LEU A 394 -7.17 -33.96 -11.94
C LEU A 394 -5.68 -34.07 -11.60
N ALA A 395 -5.01 -32.93 -11.44
CA ALA A 395 -3.60 -32.87 -11.08
C ALA A 395 -3.30 -33.60 -9.76
N MET A 396 -4.23 -33.52 -8.79
CA MET A 396 -4.11 -34.18 -7.49
C MET A 396 -4.74 -35.58 -7.44
N ASN A 397 -5.40 -36.05 -8.50
CA ASN A 397 -6.23 -37.28 -8.48
C ASN A 397 -7.32 -37.31 -7.41
N ILE A 398 -8.03 -36.19 -7.25
CA ILE A 398 -9.19 -36.10 -6.35
C ILE A 398 -10.50 -36.43 -7.10
N THR A 399 -10.46 -36.78 -8.40
CA THR A 399 -11.66 -36.86 -9.25
C THR A 399 -12.33 -38.25 -9.38
N LYS A 400 -13.66 -38.22 -9.18
CA LYS A 400 -14.79 -38.93 -9.86
C LYS A 400 -14.99 -40.46 -9.81
N SER A 401 -14.07 -41.31 -9.39
CA SER A 401 -14.27 -42.78 -9.46
C SER A 401 -15.04 -43.42 -8.28
N PHE A 402 -16.28 -42.99 -8.04
CA PHE A 402 -17.24 -43.82 -7.29
C PHE A 402 -18.66 -43.74 -7.84
N PHE A 403 -18.78 -43.72 -9.17
CA PHE A 403 -20.01 -44.23 -9.80
C PHE A 403 -19.84 -45.57 -10.52
N LEU A 404 -18.61 -46.04 -10.78
CA LEU A 404 -18.39 -47.30 -11.53
C LEU A 404 -17.08 -48.05 -11.21
N ALA A 405 -16.60 -48.08 -9.95
CA ALA A 405 -15.43 -48.91 -9.61
C ALA A 405 -15.66 -49.78 -8.37
N ASN A 406 -15.45 -51.08 -8.57
CA ASN A 406 -15.53 -52.14 -7.56
C ASN A 406 -14.57 -51.87 -6.37
N PRO A 407 -14.99 -52.13 -5.12
CA PRO A 407 -14.23 -51.83 -3.92
C PRO A 407 -13.17 -52.90 -3.56
N GLN A 408 -12.29 -53.28 -4.51
CA GLN A 408 -11.27 -54.31 -4.24
C GLN A 408 -9.82 -53.97 -4.62
N ASP A 409 -9.50 -52.73 -4.99
CA ASP A 409 -8.10 -52.32 -5.14
C ASP A 409 -7.70 -51.36 -4.03
N SER A 410 -7.17 -51.93 -2.95
CA SER A 410 -6.70 -51.23 -1.74
C SER A 410 -5.20 -51.43 -1.60
N SER A 411 -4.42 -50.66 -2.36
CA SER A 411 -2.95 -50.71 -2.24
C SER A 411 -2.21 -49.42 -2.56
N SER A 412 -2.81 -48.25 -2.36
CA SER A 412 -2.04 -47.00 -2.32
C SER A 412 -2.55 -46.06 -1.25
N THR A 413 -1.62 -45.61 -0.40
CA THR A 413 -1.75 -44.61 0.65
C THR A 413 -2.31 -43.29 0.10
N GLU A 414 -3.62 -43.08 0.20
CA GLU A 414 -4.33 -41.85 -0.23
C GLU A 414 -4.37 -40.76 0.87
N ASP A 415 -3.73 -40.98 2.01
CA ASP A 415 -3.73 -40.05 3.14
C ASP A 415 -2.61 -39.01 3.00
N GLY A 416 -2.93 -37.80 2.54
CA GLY A 416 -1.99 -36.66 2.60
C GLY A 416 -2.07 -35.63 1.48
N ARG A 417 -2.92 -35.81 0.47
CA ARG A 417 -3.11 -34.79 -0.58
C ARG A 417 -4.01 -33.66 -0.10
N VAL A 418 -3.53 -32.42 -0.22
CA VAL A 418 -4.23 -31.23 0.30
C VAL A 418 -4.21 -30.11 -0.73
N PHE A 419 -5.37 -29.47 -0.93
CA PHE A 419 -5.45 -28.18 -1.62
C PHE A 419 -5.58 -27.08 -0.56
N LEU A 420 -4.59 -26.19 -0.53
CA LEU A 420 -4.55 -25.02 0.35
C LEU A 420 -4.91 -23.79 -0.46
N TYR A 421 -5.97 -23.10 -0.04
CA TYR A 421 -6.41 -21.86 -0.66
C TYR A 421 -6.44 -20.75 0.38
N VAL A 422 -5.66 -19.70 0.12
CA VAL A 422 -5.52 -18.52 0.97
C VAL A 422 -6.24 -17.37 0.31
N THR A 423 -7.30 -16.87 0.95
CA THR A 423 -8.14 -15.80 0.39
C THR A 423 -8.42 -14.70 1.40
N PHE A 424 -8.65 -13.49 0.90
CA PHE A 424 -9.21 -12.38 1.70
C PHE A 424 -10.76 -12.41 1.72
N ARG A 425 -11.39 -13.26 0.91
CA ARG A 425 -12.85 -13.34 0.78
C ARG A 425 -13.45 -14.11 1.96
N ARG A 426 -14.66 -13.69 2.37
CA ARG A 426 -15.33 -14.31 3.52
C ARG A 426 -15.69 -15.79 3.24
N PRO A 427 -15.43 -16.70 4.20
CA PRO A 427 -15.68 -18.13 4.05
C PRO A 427 -17.05 -18.55 3.54
N HIS A 428 -18.13 -17.87 3.96
CA HIS A 428 -19.49 -18.25 3.62
C HIS A 428 -19.84 -18.06 2.14
N PHE A 429 -19.19 -17.09 1.46
CA PHE A 429 -19.33 -16.93 0.01
C PHE A 429 -18.58 -18.02 -0.74
N MET A 430 -17.36 -18.33 -0.27
CA MET A 430 -16.48 -19.28 -0.93
C MET A 430 -17.03 -20.71 -0.84
N LYS A 431 -17.64 -21.10 0.29
CA LYS A 431 -18.23 -22.44 0.46
C LYS A 431 -19.31 -22.76 -0.59
N LEU A 432 -20.16 -21.78 -0.91
CA LEU A 432 -21.25 -21.98 -1.87
C LEU A 432 -20.71 -22.14 -3.30
N LEU A 433 -19.68 -21.37 -3.65
CA LEU A 433 -19.10 -21.36 -4.98
C LEU A 433 -18.20 -22.59 -5.23
N PHE A 434 -17.46 -23.04 -4.22
CA PHE A 434 -16.44 -24.08 -4.38
C PHE A 434 -16.92 -25.49 -4.09
N ASN A 435 -18.05 -25.63 -3.39
CA ASN A 435 -18.59 -26.93 -3.06
C ASN A 435 -20.09 -27.06 -3.33
N PRO A 436 -20.59 -26.66 -4.51
CA PRO A 436 -22.02 -26.71 -4.82
C PRO A 436 -22.59 -28.14 -4.75
N GLY A 437 -21.74 -29.16 -4.92
CA GLY A 437 -22.11 -30.58 -4.83
C GLY A 437 -21.70 -31.31 -3.54
N GLY A 438 -21.08 -30.63 -2.57
CA GLY A 438 -20.66 -31.26 -1.30
C GLY A 438 -19.57 -32.35 -1.45
N VAL A 439 -18.71 -32.22 -2.47
CA VAL A 439 -17.66 -33.17 -2.88
C VAL A 439 -16.42 -33.06 -1.97
N TRP A 440 -16.13 -31.88 -1.46
CA TRP A 440 -14.97 -31.60 -0.62
C TRP A 440 -15.34 -31.54 0.86
N ASP A 441 -14.48 -32.09 1.73
CA ASP A 441 -14.43 -31.72 3.15
C ASP A 441 -13.59 -30.44 3.24
N MET A 442 -14.20 -29.36 3.73
CA MET A 442 -13.55 -28.07 3.85
C MET A 442 -13.28 -27.77 5.32
N ASN A 443 -12.00 -27.66 5.69
CA ASN A 443 -11.59 -27.04 6.94
C ASN A 443 -11.25 -25.58 6.69
N ILE A 444 -11.86 -24.68 7.44
CA ILE A 444 -11.62 -23.24 7.31
C ILE A 444 -11.00 -22.75 8.60
N GLN A 445 -9.83 -22.15 8.48
CA GLN A 445 -9.13 -21.48 9.57
C GLN A 445 -8.99 -20.01 9.21
N VAL A 446 -9.35 -19.13 10.13
CA VAL A 446 -9.03 -17.70 10.00
C VAL A 446 -7.58 -17.54 10.47
N LEU A 447 -6.71 -17.04 9.61
CA LEU A 447 -5.27 -16.97 9.86
C LEU A 447 -4.85 -15.82 10.79
N ASN A 448 -5.76 -14.90 11.11
CA ASN A 448 -5.45 -13.74 11.95
C ASN A 448 -6.67 -13.29 12.76
N ASP A 449 -6.47 -13.06 14.07
CA ASP A 449 -7.45 -12.44 14.98
C ASP A 449 -7.04 -11.00 15.39
N SER A 450 -5.98 -10.41 14.79
CA SER A 450 -5.33 -9.19 15.32
C SER A 450 -5.07 -8.06 14.31
N GLY A 451 -5.66 -8.10 13.11
CA GLY A 451 -5.46 -7.04 12.10
C GLY A 451 -6.63 -6.90 11.12
N SER A 452 -6.74 -5.74 10.49
CA SER A 452 -7.82 -5.29 9.60
C SER A 452 -7.96 -6.03 8.26
N PHE A 453 -7.27 -7.16 8.07
CA PHE A 453 -7.26 -7.98 6.85
C PHE A 453 -7.30 -9.46 7.26
N ASP A 454 -8.48 -9.98 7.54
CA ASP A 454 -8.65 -11.39 7.91
C ASP A 454 -8.49 -12.25 6.66
N TYR A 455 -7.34 -12.91 6.53
CA TYR A 455 -7.17 -13.99 5.55
C TYR A 455 -7.79 -15.26 6.10
N SER A 456 -8.53 -15.97 5.26
CA SER A 456 -9.01 -17.32 5.55
C SER A 456 -8.18 -18.32 4.77
N ASP A 457 -7.65 -19.31 5.48
CA ASP A 457 -7.11 -20.52 4.89
C ASP A 457 -8.21 -21.55 4.82
N ILE A 458 -8.49 -21.99 3.60
CA ILE A 458 -9.40 -23.08 3.32
C ILE A 458 -8.57 -24.26 2.88
N CYS A 459 -8.49 -25.24 3.76
CA CYS A 459 -7.90 -26.54 3.49
C CYS A 459 -9.01 -27.45 2.97
N PHE A 460 -8.84 -27.93 1.74
CA PHE A 460 -9.73 -28.91 1.14
C PHE A 460 -9.11 -30.31 1.27
N THR A 461 -9.87 -31.23 1.85
CA THR A 461 -9.59 -32.67 1.89
C THR A 461 -10.75 -33.45 1.28
N ARG A 462 -10.52 -34.70 0.89
CA ARG A 462 -11.58 -35.56 0.33
C ARG A 462 -12.58 -35.96 1.41
N LYS A 463 -13.87 -35.97 1.07
CA LYS A 463 -14.95 -36.47 1.93
C LYS A 463 -14.69 -37.89 2.42
N GLY A 464 -14.57 -38.07 3.73
CA GLY A 464 -14.34 -39.38 4.38
C GLY A 464 -12.89 -39.70 4.72
N HIS A 465 -11.93 -38.84 4.38
CA HIS A 465 -10.57 -38.87 4.94
C HIS A 465 -10.47 -37.81 6.04
N GLY A 466 -10.18 -38.25 7.26
CA GLY A 466 -10.12 -37.36 8.42
C GLY A 466 -9.10 -36.24 8.23
N ILE A 467 -9.47 -35.03 8.65
CA ILE A 467 -8.55 -33.89 8.72
C ILE A 467 -7.52 -34.19 9.82
N PRO A 468 -6.20 -34.12 9.56
CA PRO A 468 -5.19 -34.29 10.61
C PRO A 468 -5.41 -33.26 11.73
N ASN A 469 -5.44 -33.73 12.99
CA ASN A 469 -5.84 -32.94 14.15
C ASN A 469 -5.15 -31.56 14.23
N ALA A 470 -5.97 -30.53 14.38
CA ALA A 470 -5.61 -29.12 14.53
C ALA A 470 -5.04 -28.80 15.94
N SER A 471 -3.94 -29.43 16.32
CA SER A 471 -3.10 -28.93 17.41
C SER A 471 -1.82 -28.36 16.79
N GLY A 472 -1.76 -27.04 16.68
CA GLY A 472 -0.72 -26.29 15.99
C GLY A 472 0.70 -26.81 16.21
N LYS A 473 1.20 -27.54 15.21
CA LYS A 473 2.59 -27.74 14.78
C LYS A 473 2.56 -28.75 13.64
N TRP A 474 2.79 -28.28 12.42
CA TRP A 474 3.03 -29.15 11.27
C TRP A 474 4.34 -29.90 11.51
N HIS A 475 4.26 -31.18 11.87
CA HIS A 475 5.41 -32.07 11.87
C HIS A 475 5.50 -32.78 10.53
N CYS A 476 6.70 -32.71 9.95
CA CYS A 476 7.12 -33.42 8.75
C CYS A 476 6.69 -34.89 8.83
N PRO A 477 5.91 -35.42 7.88
CA PRO A 477 5.77 -36.86 7.72
C PRO A 477 7.17 -37.41 7.46
N THR A 478 7.56 -38.39 8.27
CA THR A 478 8.87 -39.03 8.31
C THR A 478 9.51 -39.21 6.94
N LEU A 479 10.76 -38.72 6.86
CA LEU A 479 11.73 -39.02 5.82
C LEU A 479 11.90 -40.54 5.66
N GLU A 480 11.47 -41.07 4.53
CA GLU A 480 12.18 -42.15 3.81
C GLU A 480 12.37 -41.73 2.35
#